data_AF-A0AAW9B607-F1
#
_entry.id   AF-A0AAW9B607-F1
#
_cell.length_a   1.000
_cell.length_b   1.000
_cell.length_c   1.000
_cell.angle_alpha   90.00
_cell.angle_beta   90.00
_cell.angle_gamma   90.00
#
_symmetry.space_group_name_H-M   'P 1'
#
loop_
_entity.id
_entity.type
_entity.pdbx_description
1 polymer ?
#
loop_
_entity_poly.entity_id
_entity_poly.type
_entity_poly.pdbx_seq_one_letter_code
_entity_poly.pdbx_strand_id
1 'polypeptide(L)'
;FLDILRTPEHQCVIENAAGNQKVISFGQLLDNNSHQIPADYDLSTASCFDDVAARFIEDSDEGYIAVAETANGRFLNSIGSFDPDYPWSNAVSVLGNWPDKALASHFLARRFSNRFTDEVSFASLLDIPGVQAEYEDIMGNIVANDALNTPVKLVGKDGKEYTNLKGVTVNLHITEQMESLPPMPRGIARFLDIGAEGRGRVGDVILRMGVRQMKSYDYTVKTRGQSQFDTFTKQQDRYGIIAGDKVEFVIDGEKFVATKANKLAYDYANQLVTSKGYDLKTYLDSYEPATLNKVAESIDSAWGPFRTAIVPAFHDPV
;
A
#
# COMPACT_ATOMS: atom_id res chain seq x y z
N PHE A 1 -9.10 7.63 15.18
CA PHE A 1 -9.22 6.83 13.94
C PHE A 1 -8.31 7.36 12.83
N LEU A 2 -8.37 8.65 12.49
CA LEU A 2 -7.42 9.25 11.54
C LEU A 2 -5.95 9.01 11.97
N ASP A 3 -5.63 9.18 13.24
CA ASP A 3 -4.28 8.89 13.77
C ASP A 3 -3.83 7.44 13.54
N ILE A 4 -4.77 6.47 13.61
CA ILE A 4 -4.49 5.06 13.35
C ILE A 4 -4.20 4.86 11.86
N LEU A 5 -5.02 5.42 10.98
CA LEU A 5 -4.80 5.37 9.53
C LEU A 5 -3.47 6.01 9.14
N ARG A 6 -3.11 7.10 9.82
CA ARG A 6 -1.91 7.89 9.58
C ARG A 6 -0.66 7.33 10.26
N THR A 7 -0.79 6.31 11.11
CA THR A 7 0.38 5.64 11.69
C THR A 7 1.19 5.03 10.54
N PRO A 8 2.44 5.46 10.29
CA PRO A 8 3.21 4.94 9.18
C PRO A 8 3.62 3.50 9.45
N GLU A 9 3.79 2.73 8.37
CA GLU A 9 4.57 1.50 8.42
C GLU A 9 5.99 1.83 8.89
N HIS A 10 6.57 0.97 9.75
CA HIS A 10 7.96 1.10 10.15
C HIS A 10 8.86 0.89 8.94
N GLN A 11 9.42 2.00 8.44
CA GLN A 11 10.29 2.02 7.28
C GLN A 11 11.66 2.57 7.66
N CYS A 12 12.70 2.01 7.06
CA CYS A 12 14.06 2.50 7.17
C CYS A 12 14.44 3.25 5.89
N VAL A 13 14.99 4.44 6.03
CA VAL A 13 15.73 5.11 4.96
C VAL A 13 17.18 4.69 5.10
N ILE A 14 17.70 4.02 4.07
CA ILE A 14 19.08 3.54 4.01
C ILE A 14 19.87 4.35 2.98
N GLU A 15 21.14 4.61 3.27
CA GLU A 15 22.04 5.39 2.42
C GLU A 15 23.38 4.67 2.25
N ASN A 16 23.94 4.70 1.05
CA ASN A 16 25.27 4.17 0.78
C ASN A 16 26.36 5.27 0.81
N ALA A 17 27.63 4.87 0.69
CA ALA A 17 28.75 5.82 0.71
C ALA A 17 28.73 6.85 -0.43
N ALA A 18 28.04 6.58 -1.54
CA ALA A 18 27.86 7.52 -2.65
C ALA A 18 26.73 8.53 -2.40
N GLY A 19 25.99 8.38 -1.30
CA GLY A 19 24.85 9.24 -0.94
C GLY A 19 23.54 8.86 -1.61
N ASN A 20 23.45 7.68 -2.23
CA ASN A 20 22.20 7.18 -2.80
C ASN A 20 21.31 6.62 -1.68
N GLN A 21 20.06 7.05 -1.66
CA GLN A 21 19.09 6.61 -0.65
C GLN A 21 18.08 5.61 -1.22
N LYS A 22 17.57 4.73 -0.35
CA LYS A 22 16.43 3.85 -0.60
C LYS A 22 15.54 3.81 0.65
N VAL A 23 14.28 3.44 0.45
CA VAL A 23 13.34 3.18 1.55
C VAL A 23 13.00 1.70 1.54
N ILE A 24 13.09 1.05 2.69
CA ILE A 24 12.78 -0.37 2.86
C ILE A 24 11.76 -0.56 3.99
N SER A 25 10.95 -1.62 3.90
CA SER A 25 10.08 -2.05 5.00
C SER A 25 10.92 -2.72 6.08
N PHE A 26 10.88 -2.19 7.31
CA PHE A 26 11.57 -2.82 8.43
C PHE A 26 10.90 -4.14 8.83
N GLY A 27 9.56 -4.19 8.78
CA GLY A 27 8.81 -5.42 9.06
C GLY A 27 9.17 -6.54 8.09
N GLN A 28 9.24 -6.24 6.78
CA GLN A 28 9.63 -7.23 5.78
C GLN A 28 11.09 -7.65 5.90
N LEU A 29 11.99 -6.71 6.25
CA LEU A 29 13.40 -7.03 6.51
C LEU A 29 13.54 -8.05 7.65
N LEU A 30 12.81 -7.84 8.76
CA LEU A 30 12.81 -8.75 9.89
C LEU A 30 12.13 -10.08 9.56
N ASP A 31 10.99 -10.07 8.87
CA ASP A 31 10.26 -11.29 8.50
C ASP A 31 11.09 -12.22 7.61
N ASN A 32 11.75 -11.66 6.58
CA ASN A 32 12.63 -12.39 5.67
C ASN A 32 13.82 -13.05 6.41
N ASN A 33 14.28 -12.42 7.50
CA ASN A 33 15.43 -12.87 8.27
C ASN A 33 15.05 -13.44 9.64
N SER A 34 13.77 -13.77 9.86
CA SER A 34 13.21 -14.22 11.15
C SER A 34 14.00 -15.37 11.76
N HIS A 35 14.43 -16.33 10.95
CA HIS A 35 15.25 -17.48 11.35
C HIS A 35 16.64 -17.13 11.91
N GLN A 36 17.11 -15.89 11.73
CA GLN A 36 18.40 -15.40 12.24
C GLN A 36 18.26 -14.39 13.38
N ILE A 37 17.02 -14.08 13.77
CA ILE A 37 16.72 -13.19 14.89
C ILE A 37 16.96 -13.97 16.20
N PRO A 38 17.72 -13.41 17.16
CA PRO A 38 17.87 -14.02 18.48
C PRO A 38 16.53 -14.20 19.20
N ALA A 39 16.38 -15.31 19.94
CA ALA A 39 15.15 -15.61 20.67
C ALA A 39 14.76 -14.54 21.72
N ASP A 40 15.74 -13.79 22.22
CA ASP A 40 15.59 -12.71 23.21
C ASP A 40 15.42 -11.32 22.58
N TYR A 41 15.31 -11.22 21.25
CA TYR A 41 15.14 -9.94 20.56
C TYR A 41 13.77 -9.31 20.84
N ASP A 42 13.77 -8.09 21.39
CA ASP A 42 12.55 -7.36 21.74
C ASP A 42 12.04 -6.51 20.58
N LEU A 43 11.08 -7.06 19.83
CA LEU A 43 10.38 -6.38 18.75
C LEU A 43 9.70 -5.06 19.15
N SER A 44 9.38 -4.85 20.43
CA SER A 44 8.74 -3.61 20.89
C SER A 44 9.71 -2.41 20.92
N THR A 45 11.01 -2.69 20.94
CA THR A 45 12.10 -1.69 20.93
C THR A 45 12.97 -1.78 19.67
N ALA A 46 12.61 -2.66 18.74
CA ALA A 46 13.32 -2.86 17.47
C ALA A 46 13.43 -1.55 16.70
N SER A 47 14.61 -1.29 16.13
CA SER A 47 14.91 -0.07 15.39
C SER A 47 15.78 -0.37 14.18
N CYS A 48 15.63 0.43 13.13
CA CYS A 48 16.49 0.38 11.95
C CYS A 48 17.98 0.60 12.27
N PHE A 49 18.31 1.11 13.46
CA PHE A 49 19.68 1.42 13.88
C PHE A 49 20.32 0.38 14.81
N ASP A 50 19.59 -0.68 15.18
CA ASP A 50 20.12 -1.75 16.02
C ASP A 50 21.04 -2.69 15.23
N ASP A 51 21.82 -3.50 15.95
CA ASP A 51 22.85 -4.35 15.36
C ASP A 51 22.25 -5.47 14.48
N VAL A 52 21.03 -5.93 14.80
CA VAL A 52 20.33 -6.97 14.04
C VAL A 52 19.86 -6.38 12.70
N ALA A 53 19.23 -5.21 12.73
CA ALA A 53 18.81 -4.47 11.56
C ALA A 53 19.99 -4.09 10.68
N ALA A 54 21.08 -3.58 11.26
CA ALA A 54 22.28 -3.20 10.51
C ALA A 54 22.89 -4.39 9.74
N ARG A 55 22.94 -5.56 10.38
CA ARG A 55 23.39 -6.81 9.73
C ARG A 55 22.47 -7.17 8.56
N PHE A 56 21.16 -7.18 8.77
CA PHE A 56 20.21 -7.56 7.72
C PHE A 56 20.17 -6.57 6.56
N ILE A 57 20.37 -5.27 6.83
CA ILE A 57 20.50 -4.26 5.78
C ILE A 57 21.75 -4.52 4.95
N GLU A 58 22.89 -4.81 5.58
CA GLU A 58 24.12 -5.14 4.85
C GLU A 58 23.97 -6.43 4.02
N ASP A 59 23.27 -7.44 4.56
CA ASP A 59 23.00 -8.70 3.86
C ASP A 59 22.03 -8.52 2.66
N SER A 60 21.05 -7.60 2.74
CA SER A 60 20.09 -7.36 1.66
C SER A 60 20.55 -6.30 0.64
N ASP A 61 21.27 -5.29 1.11
CA ASP A 61 21.69 -4.10 0.39
C ASP A 61 23.13 -3.74 0.78
N GLU A 62 24.10 -4.50 0.26
CA GLU A 62 25.53 -4.35 0.55
C GLU A 62 26.01 -2.88 0.45
N GLY A 63 26.68 -2.40 1.50
CA GLY A 63 27.22 -1.05 1.59
C GLY A 63 26.20 0.04 1.92
N TYR A 64 24.97 -0.32 2.30
CA TYR A 64 23.96 0.61 2.81
C TYR A 64 23.88 0.59 4.33
N ILE A 65 23.61 1.76 4.92
CA ILE A 65 23.37 1.91 6.35
C ILE A 65 22.08 2.70 6.60
N ALA A 66 21.37 2.41 7.69
CA ALA A 66 20.21 3.20 8.09
C ALA A 66 20.62 4.62 8.49
N VAL A 67 19.95 5.61 7.90
CA VAL A 67 20.12 7.04 8.23
C VAL A 67 18.89 7.65 8.87
N ALA A 68 17.71 7.09 8.62
CA ALA A 68 16.46 7.50 9.24
C ALA A 68 15.47 6.34 9.37
N GLU A 69 14.52 6.46 10.27
CA GLU A 69 13.34 5.61 10.34
C GLU A 69 12.07 6.44 10.56
N THR A 70 10.92 5.87 10.24
CA THR A 70 9.62 6.52 10.47
C THR A 70 9.36 6.70 11.96
N ALA A 71 9.06 7.93 12.38
CA ALA A 71 8.72 8.23 13.75
C ALA A 71 7.42 7.53 14.15
N ASN A 72 7.43 6.76 15.25
CA ASN A 72 6.32 5.93 15.69
C ASN A 72 5.82 4.95 14.61
N GLY A 73 6.73 4.45 13.77
CA GLY A 73 6.44 3.40 12.81
C GLY A 73 5.90 2.14 13.50
N ARG A 74 4.97 1.45 12.85
CA ARG A 74 4.49 0.13 13.28
C ARG A 74 4.59 -0.86 12.14
N PHE A 75 4.81 -2.13 12.46
CA PHE A 75 4.79 -3.18 11.44
C PHE A 75 3.42 -3.23 10.76
N LEU A 76 3.39 -3.15 9.43
CA LEU A 76 2.13 -3.19 8.67
C LEU A 76 1.58 -4.62 8.60
N ASN A 77 2.46 -5.58 8.35
CA ASN A 77 2.19 -7.01 8.34
C ASN A 77 2.85 -7.72 9.52
N SER A 78 2.48 -9.00 9.67
CA SER A 78 3.09 -9.89 10.65
C SER A 78 4.56 -10.14 10.40
N ILE A 79 5.26 -10.43 11.50
CA ILE A 79 6.63 -10.96 11.51
C ILE A 79 6.54 -12.41 11.99
N GLY A 80 7.09 -13.33 11.21
CA GLY A 80 7.19 -14.75 11.55
C GLY A 80 7.86 -14.98 12.89
N SER A 81 7.48 -16.06 13.57
CA SER A 81 8.07 -16.40 14.85
C SER A 81 9.55 -16.75 14.70
N PHE A 82 10.35 -16.24 15.62
CA PHE A 82 11.75 -16.61 15.83
C PHE A 82 11.97 -17.28 17.19
N ASP A 83 10.87 -17.60 17.89
CA ASP A 83 10.92 -18.33 19.15
C ASP A 83 11.23 -19.82 18.86
N PRO A 84 12.35 -20.36 19.35
CA PRO A 84 12.71 -21.76 19.13
C PRO A 84 11.69 -22.75 19.72
N ASP A 85 10.90 -22.34 20.72
CA ASP A 85 9.86 -23.18 21.32
C ASP A 85 8.60 -23.28 20.42
N TYR A 86 8.47 -22.37 19.44
CA TYR A 86 7.33 -22.31 18.51
C TYR A 86 7.77 -22.34 17.03
N PRO A 87 8.43 -23.41 16.56
CA PRO A 87 9.08 -23.46 15.24
C PRO A 87 8.10 -23.72 14.07
N TRP A 88 6.80 -23.43 14.25
CA TRP A 88 5.82 -23.71 13.21
C TRP A 88 5.84 -22.63 12.14
N SER A 89 5.67 -23.04 10.88
CA SER A 89 5.65 -22.12 9.73
C SER A 89 4.54 -21.06 9.77
N ASN A 90 3.55 -21.23 10.66
CA ASN A 90 2.43 -20.32 10.87
C ASN A 90 2.50 -19.58 12.21
N ALA A 91 3.58 -19.75 12.98
CA ALA A 91 3.80 -19.00 14.21
C ALA A 91 4.21 -17.57 13.87
N VAL A 92 3.70 -16.61 14.63
CA VAL A 92 3.87 -15.18 14.41
C VAL A 92 4.29 -14.52 15.72
N SER A 93 5.33 -13.69 15.69
CA SER A 93 5.78 -12.94 16.86
C SER A 93 4.96 -11.66 17.08
N VAL A 94 4.58 -10.97 16.01
CA VAL A 94 3.75 -9.76 16.05
C VAL A 94 2.72 -9.79 14.94
N LEU A 95 1.46 -9.48 15.27
CA LEU A 95 0.41 -9.22 14.29
C LEU A 95 0.54 -7.76 13.81
N GLY A 96 0.63 -7.56 12.49
CA GLY A 96 0.76 -6.22 11.90
C GLY A 96 -0.44 -5.29 12.18
N ASN A 97 -0.28 -3.98 11.94
CA ASN A 97 -1.30 -2.96 12.23
C ASN A 97 -2.35 -2.76 11.12
N TRP A 98 -2.27 -3.50 10.01
CA TRP A 98 -3.27 -3.42 8.94
C TRP A 98 -4.72 -3.65 9.42
N PRO A 99 -5.04 -4.55 10.39
CA PRO A 99 -6.41 -4.73 10.86
C PRO A 99 -6.94 -3.48 11.57
N ASP A 100 -6.08 -2.81 12.35
CA ASP A 100 -6.43 -1.58 13.06
C ASP A 100 -6.76 -0.47 12.08
N LYS A 101 -5.98 -0.33 11.00
CA LYS A 101 -6.25 0.61 9.92
C LYS A 101 -7.56 0.28 9.19
N ALA A 102 -7.80 -0.99 8.88
CA ALA A 102 -9.04 -1.43 8.25
C ALA A 102 -10.27 -1.13 9.12
N LEU A 103 -10.18 -1.39 10.42
CA LEU A 103 -11.22 -1.04 11.39
C LEU A 103 -11.40 0.46 11.53
N ALA A 104 -10.31 1.24 11.57
CA ALA A 104 -10.38 2.70 11.64
C ALA A 104 -11.10 3.29 10.43
N SER A 105 -10.81 2.79 9.23
CA SER A 105 -11.51 3.14 7.99
C SER A 105 -13.01 2.82 8.08
N HIS A 106 -13.35 1.61 8.53
CA HIS A 106 -14.74 1.19 8.75
C HIS A 106 -15.49 2.12 9.73
N PHE A 107 -14.89 2.43 10.89
CA PHE A 107 -15.53 3.25 11.92
C PHE A 107 -15.59 4.74 11.56
N LEU A 108 -14.68 5.24 10.73
CA LEU A 108 -14.77 6.59 10.18
C LEU A 108 -15.95 6.70 9.22
N ALA A 109 -16.09 5.74 8.31
CA ALA A 109 -17.07 5.80 7.24
C ALA A 109 -18.49 5.42 7.69
N ARG A 110 -18.66 4.63 8.76
CA ARG A 110 -19.97 4.11 9.16
C ARG A 110 -21.04 5.18 9.38
N ARG A 111 -22.26 4.85 8.94
CA ARG A 111 -23.48 5.64 9.11
C ARG A 111 -24.55 4.89 9.91
N PHE A 112 -24.12 4.10 10.90
CA PHE A 112 -25.04 3.47 11.85
C PHE A 112 -24.37 3.35 13.22
N SER A 113 -25.21 3.29 14.26
CA SER A 113 -24.78 3.06 15.63
C SER A 113 -24.95 1.59 16.00
N ASN A 114 -24.05 1.06 16.83
CA ASN A 114 -24.25 -0.25 17.48
C ASN A 114 -25.18 -0.14 18.71
N ARG A 115 -25.69 1.06 19.01
CA ARG A 115 -26.66 1.30 20.09
C ARG A 115 -28.04 1.48 19.47
N PHE A 116 -29.05 0.91 20.12
CA PHE A 116 -30.44 1.29 19.86
C PHE A 116 -30.59 2.78 20.21
N THR A 117 -30.87 3.59 19.20
CA THR A 117 -31.10 5.03 19.31
C THR A 117 -32.26 5.40 18.39
N ASP A 118 -33.08 6.35 18.83
CA ASP A 118 -34.17 6.93 18.04
C ASP A 118 -33.69 8.14 17.21
N GLU A 119 -32.38 8.40 17.18
CA GLU A 119 -31.79 9.46 16.36
C GLU A 119 -31.99 9.17 14.87
N VAL A 120 -32.65 10.12 14.20
CA VAL A 120 -33.05 10.04 12.80
C VAL A 120 -31.91 10.37 11.83
N SER A 121 -30.75 10.83 12.33
CA SER A 121 -29.61 11.19 11.50
C SER A 121 -28.35 10.45 11.93
N PHE A 122 -27.97 9.43 11.17
CA PHE A 122 -26.68 8.77 11.35
C PHE A 122 -25.62 9.48 10.49
N ALA A 123 -25.01 10.51 11.07
CA ALA A 123 -23.85 11.18 10.47
C ALA A 123 -22.62 10.26 10.54
N SER A 124 -21.89 10.19 9.43
CA SER A 124 -20.55 9.59 9.40
C SER A 124 -19.56 10.57 10.02
N LEU A 125 -18.45 10.09 10.58
CA LEU A 125 -17.36 11.00 10.97
C LEU A 125 -16.77 11.71 9.74
N LEU A 126 -16.84 11.07 8.56
CA LEU A 126 -16.48 11.68 7.28
C LEU A 126 -17.43 12.81 6.84
N ASP A 127 -18.56 13.05 7.52
CA ASP A 127 -19.39 14.22 7.23
C ASP A 127 -18.77 15.53 7.74
N ILE A 128 -17.75 15.45 8.59
CA ILE A 128 -17.00 16.60 9.08
C ILE A 128 -15.95 16.97 8.01
N PRO A 129 -15.99 18.18 7.41
CA PRO A 129 -15.15 18.52 6.26
C PRO A 129 -13.65 18.30 6.47
N GLY A 130 -13.12 18.65 7.65
CA GLY A 130 -11.70 18.42 7.97
C GLY A 130 -11.34 16.94 8.11
N VAL A 131 -12.27 16.10 8.58
CA VAL A 131 -12.07 14.66 8.70
C VAL A 131 -12.11 14.00 7.32
N GLN A 132 -13.01 14.45 6.45
CA GLN A 132 -13.08 13.96 5.07
C GLN A 132 -11.79 14.29 4.31
N ALA A 133 -11.31 15.54 4.38
CA ALA A 133 -10.11 15.97 3.68
C ALA A 133 -8.87 15.17 4.11
N GLU A 134 -8.70 14.94 5.42
CA GLU A 134 -7.60 14.13 5.95
C GLU A 134 -7.72 12.66 5.53
N TYR A 135 -8.93 12.09 5.55
CA TYR A 135 -9.14 10.72 5.09
C TYR A 135 -8.85 10.56 3.60
N GLU A 136 -9.25 11.52 2.76
CA GLU A 136 -8.91 11.55 1.33
C GLU A 136 -7.39 11.63 1.10
N ASP A 137 -6.67 12.48 1.84
CA ASP A 137 -5.20 12.60 1.78
C ASP A 137 -4.52 11.27 2.14
N ILE A 138 -4.94 10.64 3.23
CA ILE A 138 -4.40 9.35 3.68
C ILE A 138 -4.70 8.23 2.67
N MET A 139 -5.94 8.15 2.14
CA MET A 139 -6.28 7.13 1.14
C MET A 139 -5.56 7.36 -0.20
N GLY A 140 -5.38 8.61 -0.62
CA GLY A 140 -4.59 8.96 -1.80
C GLY A 140 -3.14 8.48 -1.65
N ASN A 141 -2.52 8.72 -0.50
CA ASN A 141 -1.17 8.21 -0.24
C ASN A 141 -1.10 6.68 -0.20
N ILE A 142 -2.04 6.01 0.49
CA ILE A 142 -2.02 4.55 0.66
C ILE A 142 -2.29 3.80 -0.65
N VAL A 143 -3.21 4.30 -1.48
CA VAL A 143 -3.71 3.58 -2.67
C VAL A 143 -3.01 4.05 -3.94
N ALA A 144 -2.71 5.34 -4.05
CA ALA A 144 -2.16 5.97 -5.24
C ALA A 144 -0.72 6.48 -5.08
N ASN A 145 -0.11 6.32 -3.88
CA ASN A 145 1.22 6.87 -3.57
C ASN A 145 1.31 8.40 -3.74
N ASP A 146 0.18 9.10 -3.65
CA ASP A 146 0.16 10.56 -3.70
C ASP A 146 0.89 11.15 -2.48
N ALA A 147 1.56 12.29 -2.66
CA ALA A 147 2.22 12.97 -1.55
C ALA A 147 1.19 13.45 -0.52
N LEU A 148 1.45 13.14 0.77
CA LEU A 148 0.64 13.65 1.87
C LEU A 148 0.76 15.17 1.97
N ASN A 149 -0.34 15.84 2.31
CA ASN A 149 -0.32 17.26 2.66
C ASN A 149 0.62 17.56 3.83
N THR A 150 0.73 16.62 4.77
CA THR A 150 1.69 16.68 5.86
C THR A 150 2.55 15.41 5.84
N PRO A 151 3.84 15.51 5.44
CA PRO A 151 4.73 14.37 5.25
C PRO A 151 4.89 13.48 6.48
N VAL A 152 5.27 12.22 6.24
CA VAL A 152 5.65 11.29 7.32
C VAL A 152 6.89 11.82 8.03
N LYS A 153 6.81 11.91 9.37
CA LYS A 153 7.95 12.35 10.18
C LYS A 153 9.00 11.25 10.26
N LEU A 154 10.26 11.63 10.08
CA LEU A 154 11.41 10.73 10.18
C LEU A 154 12.31 11.13 11.35
N VAL A 155 12.97 10.15 11.95
CA VAL A 155 13.95 10.34 13.02
C VAL A 155 15.26 9.61 12.70
N GLY A 156 16.37 10.23 13.07
CA GLY A 156 17.69 9.61 13.01
C GLY A 156 18.00 8.79 14.26
N LYS A 157 19.20 8.18 14.29
CA LYS A 157 19.67 7.34 15.40
C LYS A 157 19.66 8.04 16.77
N ASP A 158 19.80 9.36 16.79
CA ASP A 158 19.78 10.17 18.01
C ASP A 158 18.37 10.61 18.42
N GLY A 159 17.33 10.12 17.74
CA GLY A 159 15.93 10.49 17.96
C GLY A 159 15.57 11.89 17.45
N LYS A 160 16.50 12.61 16.80
CA LYS A 160 16.21 13.92 16.21
C LYS A 160 15.53 13.76 14.87
N GLU A 161 14.76 14.78 14.52
CA GLU A 161 14.08 14.84 13.22
C GLU A 161 15.08 14.79 12.06
N TYR A 162 14.79 13.95 11.07
CA TYR A 162 15.58 13.79 9.86
C TYR A 162 14.84 14.39 8.66
N THR A 163 15.49 15.28 7.93
CA THR A 163 14.88 16.00 6.78
C THR A 163 15.66 15.88 5.48
N ASN A 164 16.80 15.19 5.47
CA ASN A 164 17.73 15.15 4.34
C ASN A 164 17.44 14.00 3.37
N LEU A 165 16.23 13.96 2.81
CA LEU A 165 15.86 12.98 1.79
C LEU A 165 16.41 13.36 0.41
N LYS A 166 17.01 12.39 -0.29
CA LYS A 166 17.66 12.55 -1.60
C LYS A 166 16.95 11.71 -2.66
N GLY A 167 15.93 12.29 -3.29
CA GLY A 167 15.23 11.64 -4.41
C GLY A 167 14.39 10.42 -4.02
N VAL A 168 14.14 10.20 -2.73
CA VAL A 168 13.28 9.16 -2.20
C VAL A 168 12.04 9.76 -1.54
N THR A 169 10.93 9.03 -1.56
CA THR A 169 9.68 9.41 -0.90
C THR A 169 9.30 8.35 0.11
N VAL A 170 8.87 8.78 1.30
CA VAL A 170 8.38 7.90 2.35
C VAL A 170 6.87 8.06 2.44
N ASN A 171 6.15 7.00 2.09
CA ASN A 171 4.70 6.93 2.16
C ASN A 171 4.25 6.32 3.49
N LEU A 172 2.94 6.31 3.75
CA LEU A 172 2.38 5.61 4.90
C LEU A 172 2.61 4.11 4.82
N HIS A 173 2.57 3.54 3.62
CA HIS A 173 2.87 2.13 3.35
C HIS A 173 3.92 2.04 2.26
N ILE A 174 4.83 1.08 2.42
CA ILE A 174 5.66 0.55 1.34
C ILE A 174 5.27 -0.90 1.03
N THR A 175 4.79 -1.63 2.04
CA THR A 175 4.30 -2.99 1.89
C THR A 175 2.91 -2.97 1.25
N GLU A 176 2.81 -3.50 0.03
CA GLU A 176 1.55 -3.52 -0.70
C GLU A 176 0.66 -4.71 -0.36
N GLN A 177 1.26 -5.90 -0.27
CA GLN A 177 0.54 -7.16 -0.13
C GLN A 177 0.33 -7.48 1.35
N MET A 178 -0.86 -7.93 1.70
CA MET A 178 -1.15 -8.41 3.04
C MET A 178 -0.48 -9.76 3.28
N GLU A 179 -0.25 -10.06 4.56
CA GLU A 179 0.16 -11.39 4.99
C GLU A 179 -0.80 -12.49 4.52
N SER A 180 -0.29 -13.71 4.41
CA SER A 180 -1.12 -14.87 4.06
C SER A 180 -2.02 -15.21 5.25
N LEU A 181 -3.32 -15.06 5.08
CA LEU A 181 -4.29 -15.44 6.11
C LEU A 181 -4.74 -16.90 5.91
N PRO A 182 -4.82 -17.71 6.98
CA PRO A 182 -5.45 -19.01 6.88
C PRO A 182 -6.95 -18.85 6.56
N PRO A 183 -7.64 -19.90 6.10
CA PRO A 183 -9.09 -19.86 5.89
C PRO A 183 -9.81 -19.35 7.14
N MET A 184 -10.32 -18.11 7.04
CA MET A 184 -10.98 -17.47 8.17
C MET A 184 -12.43 -17.95 8.32
N PRO A 185 -12.98 -17.95 9.55
CA PRO A 185 -14.41 -18.12 9.74
C PRO A 185 -15.21 -17.18 8.85
N ARG A 186 -16.31 -17.67 8.27
CA ARG A 186 -17.13 -16.92 7.29
C ARG A 186 -17.50 -15.50 7.75
N GLY A 187 -17.73 -15.31 9.05
CA GLY A 187 -18.03 -13.99 9.61
C GLY A 187 -16.89 -12.99 9.45
N ILE A 188 -15.66 -13.40 9.78
CA ILE A 188 -14.46 -12.55 9.67
C ILE A 188 -14.11 -12.30 8.20
N ALA A 189 -14.13 -13.35 7.37
CA ALA A 189 -13.87 -13.22 5.94
C ALA A 189 -14.86 -12.24 5.27
N ARG A 190 -16.16 -12.33 5.59
CA ARG A 190 -17.18 -11.40 5.08
C ARG A 190 -17.03 -9.99 5.63
N PHE A 191 -16.62 -9.86 6.89
CA PHE A 191 -16.42 -8.58 7.53
C PHE A 191 -15.28 -7.83 6.86
N LEU A 192 -14.09 -8.43 6.77
CA LEU A 192 -12.90 -7.84 6.17
C LEU A 192 -12.91 -7.84 4.63
N ASP A 193 -13.79 -8.62 4.00
CA ASP A 193 -13.88 -8.80 2.55
C ASP A 193 -12.59 -9.35 1.92
N ILE A 194 -11.94 -10.27 2.64
CA ILE A 194 -10.70 -10.91 2.19
C ILE A 194 -11.05 -12.29 1.64
N GLY A 195 -10.63 -12.56 0.40
CA GLY A 195 -10.82 -13.86 -0.24
C GLY A 195 -9.99 -14.95 0.44
N ALA A 196 -10.44 -16.20 0.36
CA ALA A 196 -9.72 -17.35 0.90
C ALA A 196 -8.59 -17.86 -0.04
N GLU A 197 -8.52 -17.33 -1.27
CA GLU A 197 -7.75 -17.90 -2.37
C GLU A 197 -6.55 -17.04 -2.81
N GLY A 198 -6.32 -15.88 -2.17
CA GLY A 198 -5.22 -15.01 -2.55
C GLY A 198 -4.87 -13.95 -1.51
N ARG A 199 -3.63 -13.46 -1.57
CA ARG A 199 -3.18 -12.29 -0.79
C ARG A 199 -3.80 -11.04 -1.39
N GLY A 200 -4.50 -10.26 -0.58
CA GLY A 200 -5.07 -8.98 -0.98
C GLY A 200 -4.08 -7.85 -0.77
N ARG A 201 -4.19 -6.75 -1.53
CA ARG A 201 -3.45 -5.52 -1.23
C ARG A 201 -3.99 -4.89 0.05
N VAL A 202 -3.12 -4.48 0.96
CA VAL A 202 -3.50 -3.89 2.26
C VAL A 202 -4.31 -2.61 2.04
N GLY A 203 -3.88 -1.74 1.13
CA GLY A 203 -4.60 -0.53 0.76
C GLY A 203 -6.03 -0.80 0.28
N ASP A 204 -6.23 -1.84 -0.54
CA ASP A 204 -7.55 -2.21 -1.05
C ASP A 204 -8.48 -2.74 0.05
N VAL A 205 -7.94 -3.48 1.03
CA VAL A 205 -8.72 -3.94 2.19
C VAL A 205 -9.17 -2.74 3.03
N ILE A 206 -8.25 -1.82 3.34
CA ILE A 206 -8.55 -0.62 4.13
C ILE A 206 -9.58 0.26 3.41
N LEU A 207 -9.41 0.48 2.10
CA LEU A 207 -10.34 1.27 1.30
C LEU A 207 -11.72 0.62 1.25
N ARG A 208 -11.80 -0.68 0.91
CA ARG A 208 -13.08 -1.42 0.83
C ARG A 208 -13.84 -1.41 2.16
N MET A 209 -13.13 -1.58 3.27
CA MET A 209 -13.71 -1.55 4.61
C MET A 209 -14.41 -0.23 4.93
N GLY A 210 -13.86 0.90 4.48
CA GLY A 210 -14.50 2.21 4.58
C GLY A 210 -15.64 2.39 3.59
N VAL A 211 -15.36 2.18 2.30
CA VAL A 211 -16.31 2.42 1.19
C VAL A 211 -17.62 1.64 1.37
N ARG A 212 -17.58 0.40 1.87
CA ARG A 212 -18.79 -0.41 2.14
C ARG A 212 -19.73 0.25 3.15
N GLN A 213 -19.23 1.13 4.01
CA GLN A 213 -20.00 1.76 5.08
C GLN A 213 -20.47 3.19 4.76
N MET A 214 -19.99 3.77 3.67
CA MET A 214 -20.33 5.15 3.27
C MET A 214 -21.78 5.27 2.78
N LYS A 215 -22.36 4.21 2.23
CA LYS A 215 -23.72 4.19 1.71
C LYS A 215 -24.76 4.10 2.83
N SER A 216 -25.87 4.78 2.64
CA SER A 216 -27.06 4.65 3.49
C SER A 216 -28.33 4.63 2.64
N TYR A 217 -29.32 3.86 3.07
CA TYR A 217 -30.67 3.85 2.50
C TYR A 217 -31.60 4.90 3.12
N ASP A 218 -31.15 5.56 4.19
CA ASP A 218 -31.87 6.66 4.84
C ASP A 218 -31.95 7.88 3.91
N TYR A 219 -33.16 8.31 3.59
CA TYR A 219 -33.44 9.38 2.65
C TYR A 219 -32.78 10.72 3.03
N THR A 220 -32.52 10.96 4.32
CA THR A 220 -31.92 12.21 4.81
C THR A 220 -30.43 12.32 4.49
N VAL A 221 -29.71 11.18 4.53
CA VAL A 221 -28.24 11.12 4.36
C VAL A 221 -27.82 10.38 3.09
N LYS A 222 -28.76 9.77 2.35
CA LYS A 222 -28.50 8.98 1.13
C LYS A 222 -27.65 9.73 0.12
N THR A 223 -28.01 10.97 -0.23
CA THR A 223 -27.28 11.77 -1.23
C THR A 223 -25.84 12.05 -0.78
N ARG A 224 -25.65 12.35 0.51
CA ARG A 224 -24.31 12.60 1.08
C ARG A 224 -23.46 11.33 1.12
N GLY A 225 -24.05 10.21 1.56
CA GLY A 225 -23.39 8.91 1.56
C GLY A 225 -23.01 8.44 0.16
N GLN A 226 -23.87 8.71 -0.82
CA GLN A 226 -23.57 8.43 -2.23
C GLN A 226 -22.41 9.30 -2.74
N SER A 227 -22.40 10.60 -2.44
CA SER A 227 -21.29 11.50 -2.80
C SER A 227 -19.95 11.05 -2.21
N GLN A 228 -19.92 10.62 -0.95
CA GLN A 228 -18.70 10.09 -0.33
C GLN A 228 -18.27 8.77 -0.97
N PHE A 229 -19.21 7.86 -1.23
CA PHE A 229 -18.92 6.62 -1.93
C PHE A 229 -18.35 6.85 -3.34
N ASP A 230 -18.92 7.78 -4.09
CA ASP A 230 -18.50 8.10 -5.45
C ASP A 230 -17.07 8.67 -5.47
N THR A 231 -16.67 9.42 -4.44
CA THR A 231 -15.30 9.97 -4.30
C THR A 231 -14.20 8.90 -4.43
N PHE A 232 -14.47 7.68 -3.96
CA PHE A 232 -13.50 6.58 -3.90
C PHE A 232 -13.74 5.47 -4.92
N THR A 233 -14.81 5.53 -5.72
CA THR A 233 -15.18 4.42 -6.60
C THR A 233 -15.15 4.83 -8.06
N LYS A 234 -14.68 3.91 -8.91
CA LYS A 234 -14.79 4.05 -10.36
C LYS A 234 -16.21 3.74 -10.80
N GLN A 235 -16.72 4.51 -11.76
CA GLN A 235 -18.01 4.23 -12.37
C GLN A 235 -17.78 3.48 -13.69
N GLN A 236 -18.54 2.41 -13.91
CA GLN A 236 -18.53 1.71 -15.19
C GLN A 236 -19.56 2.35 -16.11
N ASP A 237 -19.13 2.91 -17.23
CA ASP A 237 -20.03 3.51 -18.20
C ASP A 237 -20.49 2.46 -19.21
N ARG A 238 -21.52 1.69 -18.82
CA ARG A 238 -22.05 0.62 -19.66
C ARG A 238 -22.82 1.13 -20.89
N TYR A 239 -23.20 2.41 -20.92
CA TYR A 239 -24.16 2.92 -21.91
C TYR A 239 -23.90 4.36 -22.40
N GLY A 240 -22.77 4.99 -22.06
CA GLY A 240 -22.48 6.38 -22.43
C GLY A 240 -23.31 7.41 -21.65
N ILE A 241 -23.87 7.03 -20.51
CA ILE A 241 -24.87 7.84 -19.76
C ILE A 241 -24.17 8.84 -18.83
N ILE A 242 -22.90 8.61 -18.51
CA ILE A 242 -22.15 9.49 -17.61
C ILE A 242 -21.74 10.75 -18.39
N ALA A 243 -22.42 11.86 -18.09
CA ALA A 243 -22.22 13.18 -18.70
C ALA A 243 -21.23 14.06 -17.91
N GLY A 244 -20.63 15.05 -18.58
CA GLY A 244 -19.70 16.03 -18.00
C GLY A 244 -18.22 15.79 -18.34
N ASP A 245 -17.32 16.53 -17.68
CA ASP A 245 -15.85 16.36 -17.78
C ASP A 245 -15.47 14.98 -17.26
N LYS A 246 -15.04 14.10 -18.18
CA LYS A 246 -14.76 12.70 -17.89
C LYS A 246 -13.48 12.19 -18.53
N VAL A 247 -12.82 11.29 -17.82
CA VAL A 247 -11.67 10.51 -18.31
C VAL A 247 -12.15 9.08 -18.52
N GLU A 248 -12.12 8.63 -19.77
CA GLU A 248 -12.44 7.24 -20.12
C GLU A 248 -11.15 6.41 -20.18
N PHE A 249 -11.17 5.22 -19.60
CA PHE A 249 -10.05 4.29 -19.63
C PHE A 249 -10.55 2.84 -19.69
N VAL A 250 -9.74 1.95 -20.25
CA VAL A 250 -10.10 0.54 -20.42
C VAL A 250 -9.22 -0.31 -19.51
N ILE A 251 -9.85 -1.19 -18.74
CA ILE A 251 -9.17 -2.21 -17.93
C ILE A 251 -9.80 -3.54 -18.30
N ASP A 252 -8.99 -4.53 -18.68
CA ASP A 252 -9.43 -5.89 -19.04
C ASP A 252 -10.56 -5.93 -20.07
N GLY A 253 -10.53 -5.02 -21.04
CA GLY A 253 -11.55 -4.90 -22.10
C GLY A 253 -12.86 -4.23 -21.67
N GLU A 254 -13.01 -3.84 -20.41
CA GLU A 254 -14.15 -3.08 -19.92
C GLU A 254 -13.87 -1.58 -19.88
N LYS A 255 -14.83 -0.78 -20.36
CA LYS A 255 -14.75 0.69 -20.33
C LYS A 255 -15.17 1.23 -18.98
N PHE A 256 -14.28 1.99 -18.35
CA PHE A 256 -14.53 2.72 -17.11
C PHE A 256 -14.46 4.22 -17.35
N VAL A 257 -15.17 4.95 -16.50
CA VAL A 257 -15.23 6.41 -16.54
C VAL A 257 -14.97 6.96 -15.14
N ALA A 258 -14.06 7.93 -15.07
CA ALA A 258 -13.88 8.76 -13.90
C ALA A 258 -14.28 10.20 -14.23
N THR A 259 -14.99 10.84 -13.30
CA THR A 259 -15.35 12.26 -13.36
C THR A 259 -14.73 12.97 -12.16
N LYS A 260 -14.71 14.31 -12.15
CA LYS A 260 -14.23 15.10 -10.99
C LYS A 260 -14.96 14.77 -9.66
N ALA A 261 -16.14 14.17 -9.72
CA ALA A 261 -16.86 13.69 -8.54
C ALA A 261 -16.24 12.40 -7.94
N ASN A 262 -15.55 11.60 -8.76
CA ASN A 262 -14.83 10.40 -8.34
C ASN A 262 -13.35 10.73 -8.15
N LYS A 263 -13.05 11.66 -7.23
CA LYS A 263 -11.72 12.30 -7.10
C LYS A 263 -10.56 11.30 -7.15
N LEU A 264 -10.57 10.24 -6.33
CA LEU A 264 -9.49 9.24 -6.33
C LEU A 264 -9.39 8.48 -7.67
N ALA A 265 -10.53 8.06 -8.22
CA ALA A 265 -10.56 7.36 -9.50
C ALA A 265 -10.18 8.28 -10.67
N TYR A 266 -10.47 9.58 -10.58
CA TYR A 266 -10.15 10.59 -11.57
C TYR A 266 -8.67 10.95 -11.53
N ASP A 267 -8.10 11.12 -10.35
CA ASP A 267 -6.67 11.36 -10.17
C ASP A 267 -5.87 10.15 -10.68
N TYR A 268 -6.30 8.92 -10.35
CA TYR A 268 -5.69 7.70 -10.88
C TYR A 268 -5.88 7.53 -12.38
N ALA A 269 -7.09 7.75 -12.91
CA ALA A 269 -7.34 7.70 -14.35
C ALA A 269 -6.51 8.75 -15.10
N ASN A 270 -6.32 9.93 -14.52
CA ASN A 270 -5.41 10.92 -15.07
C ASN A 270 -3.96 10.45 -15.00
N GLN A 271 -3.50 9.82 -13.92
CA GLN A 271 -2.16 9.22 -13.88
C GLN A 271 -1.99 8.14 -14.97
N LEU A 272 -3.03 7.34 -15.24
CA LEU A 272 -3.00 6.29 -16.27
C LEU A 272 -3.05 6.84 -17.72
N VAL A 273 -3.85 7.88 -17.94
CA VAL A 273 -4.13 8.42 -19.29
C VAL A 273 -3.16 9.55 -19.66
N THR A 274 -2.69 10.31 -18.68
CA THR A 274 -1.60 11.28 -18.88
C THR A 274 -0.26 10.55 -18.72
N SER A 275 0.78 11.00 -19.41
CA SER A 275 2.13 10.40 -19.37
C SER A 275 2.81 10.37 -17.99
N LYS A 276 2.12 10.79 -16.92
CA LYS A 276 2.61 10.85 -15.54
C LYS A 276 2.68 9.48 -14.83
N GLY A 277 1.96 8.45 -15.31
CA GLY A 277 1.94 7.12 -14.68
C GLY A 277 2.86 6.08 -15.32
N TYR A 278 3.64 6.45 -16.33
CA TYR A 278 4.57 5.54 -16.98
C TYR A 278 5.97 6.16 -16.97
N ASP A 279 6.70 6.01 -15.87
CA ASP A 279 8.13 6.29 -15.85
C ASP A 279 8.85 5.46 -16.92
N LEU A 280 8.41 4.23 -17.14
CA LEU A 280 8.93 3.38 -18.22
C LEU A 280 8.61 3.93 -19.62
N LYS A 281 7.42 4.50 -19.84
CA LYS A 281 7.09 5.10 -21.14
C LYS A 281 7.83 6.42 -21.32
N THR A 282 7.90 7.27 -20.31
CA THR A 282 8.68 8.52 -20.37
C THR A 282 10.16 8.22 -20.59
N TYR A 283 10.68 7.17 -19.94
CA TYR A 283 12.01 6.63 -20.16
C TYR A 283 12.16 6.11 -21.60
N LEU A 284 11.27 5.26 -22.11
CA LEU A 284 11.35 4.71 -23.47
C LEU A 284 11.11 5.75 -24.58
N ASP A 285 10.17 6.68 -24.39
CA ASP A 285 9.84 7.78 -25.31
C ASP A 285 11.00 8.80 -25.38
N SER A 286 11.87 8.84 -24.37
CA SER A 286 13.10 9.65 -24.38
C SER A 286 14.24 9.01 -25.19
N TYR A 287 14.11 7.74 -25.59
CA TYR A 287 15.07 7.08 -26.45
C TYR A 287 14.67 7.24 -27.92
N GLU A 288 15.63 7.67 -28.73
CA GLU A 288 15.51 7.58 -30.19
C GLU A 288 15.22 6.12 -30.61
N PRO A 289 14.27 5.86 -31.53
CA PRO A 289 13.91 4.50 -31.96
C PRO A 289 15.10 3.66 -32.43
N ALA A 290 16.12 4.30 -33.03
CA ALA A 290 17.35 3.64 -33.44
C ALA A 290 18.18 3.11 -32.26
N THR A 291 18.12 3.76 -31.11
CA THR A 291 18.81 3.33 -29.89
C THR A 291 18.09 2.16 -29.23
N LEU A 292 16.74 2.19 -29.19
CA LEU A 292 15.95 1.06 -28.70
C LEU A 292 16.14 -0.19 -29.55
N ASN A 293 16.19 -0.05 -30.87
CA ASN A 293 16.45 -1.18 -31.78
C ASN A 293 17.84 -1.78 -31.54
N LYS A 294 18.87 -0.97 -31.31
CA LYS A 294 20.20 -1.48 -30.96
C LYS A 294 20.24 -2.21 -29.63
N VAL A 295 19.48 -1.74 -28.63
CA VAL A 295 19.37 -2.41 -27.32
C VAL A 295 18.59 -3.72 -27.46
N ALA A 296 17.51 -3.73 -28.23
CA ALA A 296 16.75 -4.96 -28.52
C ALA A 296 17.61 -5.98 -29.27
N GLU A 297 18.34 -5.56 -30.31
CA GLU A 297 19.27 -6.40 -31.05
C GLU A 297 20.43 -6.91 -30.17
N SER A 298 20.94 -6.10 -29.24
CA SER A 298 22.01 -6.54 -28.33
C SER A 298 21.50 -7.56 -27.30
N ILE A 299 20.28 -7.39 -26.80
CA ILE A 299 19.62 -8.36 -25.91
C ILE A 299 19.38 -9.67 -26.67
N ASP A 300 18.85 -9.62 -27.90
CA ASP A 300 18.58 -10.81 -28.70
C ASP A 300 19.87 -11.51 -29.14
N SER A 301 20.94 -10.76 -29.40
CA SER A 301 22.27 -11.32 -29.67
C SER A 301 22.89 -11.98 -28.43
N ALA A 302 22.77 -11.35 -27.26
CA ALA A 302 23.32 -11.86 -26.01
C ALA A 302 22.53 -13.03 -25.42
N TRP A 303 21.20 -13.03 -25.55
CA TRP A 303 20.29 -13.95 -24.87
C TRP A 303 19.42 -14.80 -25.80
N GLY A 304 19.28 -14.45 -27.07
CA GLY A 304 18.57 -15.25 -28.08
C GLY A 304 19.12 -16.67 -28.25
N PRO A 305 20.44 -16.90 -28.18
CA PRO A 305 21.01 -18.25 -28.14
C PRO A 305 20.56 -19.04 -26.91
N PHE A 306 20.39 -18.40 -25.75
CA PHE A 306 19.91 -19.07 -24.53
C PHE A 306 18.48 -19.56 -24.70
N ARG A 307 17.58 -18.76 -25.30
CA ARG A 307 16.18 -19.14 -25.57
C ARG A 307 16.04 -20.34 -26.51
N THR A 308 17.00 -20.53 -27.41
CA THR A 308 17.01 -21.62 -28.39
C THR A 308 17.86 -22.82 -27.96
N ALA A 309 18.73 -22.64 -26.97
CA ALA A 309 19.58 -23.70 -26.39
C ALA A 309 18.96 -24.40 -25.17
N ILE A 310 17.83 -23.92 -24.63
CA ILE A 310 17.08 -24.64 -23.60
C ILE A 310 16.57 -25.95 -24.21
N VAL A 311 17.14 -27.05 -23.76
CA VAL A 311 16.74 -28.41 -24.17
C VAL A 311 15.26 -28.60 -23.84
N PRO A 312 14.42 -29.09 -24.78
CA PRO A 312 12.97 -29.25 -24.56
C PRO A 312 12.57 -30.05 -23.31
N ALA A 313 13.48 -30.84 -22.74
CA ALA A 313 13.28 -31.60 -21.52
C ALA A 313 13.14 -30.74 -20.24
N PHE A 314 13.48 -29.46 -20.28
CA PHE A 314 13.31 -28.52 -19.15
C PHE A 314 11.95 -27.77 -19.18
N HIS A 315 11.08 -28.07 -20.16
CA HIS A 315 9.67 -27.71 -20.09
C HIS A 315 8.89 -28.80 -19.33
N ASP A 316 8.99 -28.81 -18.01
CA ASP A 316 7.90 -29.28 -17.14
C ASP A 316 8.01 -28.54 -15.79
N PRO A 317 6.92 -27.89 -15.37
CA PRO A 317 6.28 -28.39 -14.17
C PRO A 317 4.75 -28.42 -14.28
N VAL A 318 4.20 -29.63 -14.14
CA VAL A 318 3.39 -29.99 -12.96
C VAL A 318 3.95 -29.35 -11.70
#